data_AF-A0A9J6G0H0-F1
#
_entry.id   AF-A0A9J6G0H0-F1
#
_cell.length_a   1.000
_cell.length_b   1.000
_cell.length_c   1.000
_cell.angle_alpha   90.00
_cell.angle_beta   90.00
_cell.angle_gamma   90.00
#
_symmetry.space_group_name_H-M   'P 1'
#
loop_
_entity.id
_entity.type
_entity.pdbx_description
1 polymer ?
#
loop_
_entity_poly.entity_id
_entity_poly.type
_entity_poly.pdbx_seq_one_letter_code
_entity_poly.pdbx_strand_id
1 'polypeptide(L)'
;MSHIIYAAAMHKWYASEKNKLEAISRKSIKKVLGVPVNSSTERLLQLGVRNTLDEVIEAQETAQISRLSSTPVGREILAVLGLGPTVVEERKCAMSDHLRDNIMVAPFPKNVHPQHNAGRRRARAVALLRQIKASPHTVSFVDTAQ
;
A
#
# COMPACT_ATOMS: atom_id res chain seq x y z
N MET A 1 3.43 2.27 -7.42
CA MET A 1 2.98 0.99 -8.00
C MET A 1 3.78 0.71 -9.26
N SER A 2 4.37 -0.48 -9.39
CA SER A 2 5.15 -0.84 -10.58
C SER A 2 4.24 -1.03 -11.79
N HIS A 3 4.58 -0.45 -12.94
CA HIS A 3 3.83 -0.57 -14.21
C HIS A 3 3.54 -2.03 -14.59
N ILE A 4 4.45 -2.94 -14.23
CA ILE A 4 4.31 -4.37 -14.54
C ILE A 4 3.16 -5.04 -13.79
N ILE A 5 2.81 -4.56 -12.59
CA ILE A 5 1.72 -5.15 -11.78
C ILE A 5 0.37 -4.84 -12.43
N TYR A 6 0.20 -3.61 -12.90
CA TYR A 6 -1.01 -3.21 -13.61
C TYR A 6 -1.16 -3.98 -14.92
N ALA A 7 -0.08 -4.08 -15.71
CA ALA A 7 -0.09 -4.83 -16.97
C ALA A 7 -0.30 -6.34 -16.74
N ALA A 8 0.26 -6.91 -15.68
CA ALA A 8 0.13 -8.31 -15.34
C ALA A 8 -1.33 -8.73 -15.13
N ALA A 9 -2.14 -7.90 -14.48
CA ALA A 9 -3.54 -8.23 -14.25
C ALA A 9 -4.42 -8.14 -15.52
N MET A 10 -4.07 -7.27 -16.46
CA MET A 10 -4.90 -7.02 -17.66
C MET A 10 -4.51 -7.89 -18.86
N HIS A 11 -3.33 -8.51 -18.83
CA HIS A 11 -2.81 -9.29 -19.95
C HIS A 11 -3.25 -10.76 -19.88
N LYS A 12 -3.65 -11.32 -21.04
CA LYS A 12 -3.95 -12.76 -21.16
C LYS A 12 -2.64 -13.54 -21.33
N TRP A 13 -2.08 -13.99 -20.22
CA TRP A 13 -0.83 -14.75 -20.21
C TRP A 13 -1.01 -16.19 -20.66
N TYR A 14 -0.07 -16.68 -21.47
CA TYR A 14 0.14 -18.11 -21.63
C TYR A 14 0.90 -18.68 -20.42
N ALA A 15 0.67 -19.97 -20.11
CA ALA A 15 1.32 -20.64 -18.98
C ALA A 15 2.86 -20.55 -19.04
N SER A 16 3.43 -20.64 -20.25
CA SER A 16 4.87 -20.51 -20.47
C SER A 16 5.42 -19.13 -20.13
N GLU A 17 4.64 -18.06 -20.34
CA GLU A 17 5.03 -16.68 -20.04
C GLU A 17 4.96 -16.41 -18.54
N LYS A 18 3.88 -16.86 -17.87
CA LYS A 18 3.77 -16.80 -16.41
C LYS A 18 4.97 -17.47 -15.75
N ASN A 19 5.33 -18.67 -16.22
CA ASN A 19 6.48 -19.42 -15.70
C ASN A 19 7.81 -18.67 -15.87
N LYS A 20 7.99 -17.92 -16.97
CA LYS A 20 9.20 -17.08 -17.17
C LYS A 20 9.26 -15.94 -16.15
N LEU A 21 8.16 -15.22 -15.94
CA LEU A 21 8.08 -14.13 -14.96
C LEU A 21 8.30 -14.64 -13.54
N GLU A 22 7.68 -15.76 -13.18
CA GLU A 22 7.90 -16.43 -11.91
C GLU A 22 9.37 -16.84 -11.71
N ALA A 23 10.01 -17.40 -12.75
CA ALA A 23 11.44 -17.74 -12.67
C ALA A 23 12.34 -16.51 -12.45
N ILE A 24 12.05 -15.38 -13.11
CA ILE A 24 12.78 -14.13 -12.91
C ILE A 24 12.57 -13.62 -11.48
N SER A 25 11.32 -13.57 -11.02
CA SER A 25 10.99 -13.06 -9.68
C SER A 25 11.64 -13.90 -8.57
N ARG A 26 11.61 -15.23 -8.69
CA ARG A 26 12.30 -16.14 -7.74
C ARG A 26 13.82 -15.88 -7.68
N LYS A 27 14.47 -15.71 -8.84
CA LYS A 27 15.91 -15.42 -8.90
C LYS A 27 16.23 -14.07 -8.26
N SER A 28 15.41 -13.05 -8.53
CA SER A 28 15.57 -11.71 -7.95
C SER A 28 15.41 -11.74 -6.43
N ILE A 29 14.39 -12.42 -5.90
CA ILE A 29 14.18 -12.52 -4.45
C ILE A 29 15.35 -13.25 -3.78
N LYS A 30 15.81 -14.37 -4.34
CA LYS A 30 16.99 -15.07 -3.81
C LYS A 30 18.23 -14.17 -3.75
N LYS A 31 18.45 -13.39 -4.82
CA LYS A 31 19.56 -12.44 -4.89
C LYS A 31 19.44 -11.32 -3.85
N VAL A 32 18.24 -10.77 -3.65
CA VAL A 32 17.98 -9.72 -2.64
C VAL A 32 18.20 -10.25 -1.22
N LEU A 33 17.78 -11.48 -0.95
CA LEU A 33 17.96 -12.13 0.34
C LEU A 33 19.39 -12.64 0.58
N GLY A 34 20.27 -12.56 -0.42
CA GLY A 34 21.63 -13.10 -0.34
C GLY A 34 21.70 -14.62 -0.21
N VAL A 35 20.64 -15.35 -0.59
CA VAL A 35 20.62 -16.82 -0.52
C VAL A 35 21.09 -17.44 -1.83
N PRO A 36 21.72 -18.62 -1.79
CA PRO A 36 22.11 -19.35 -2.99
C PRO A 36 20.97 -19.55 -4.00
N VAL A 37 21.29 -19.50 -5.29
CA VAL A 37 20.28 -19.67 -6.36
C VAL A 37 19.61 -21.05 -6.32
N ASN A 38 20.34 -22.06 -5.82
CA ASN A 38 19.86 -23.44 -5.64
C ASN A 38 19.04 -23.66 -4.36
N SER A 39 18.86 -22.65 -3.49
CA SER A 39 18.01 -22.77 -2.30
C SER A 39 16.57 -23.18 -2.66
N SER A 40 15.91 -23.93 -1.77
CA SER A 40 14.55 -24.43 -1.99
C SER A 40 13.57 -23.28 -2.26
N THR A 41 12.87 -23.33 -3.39
CA THR A 41 11.84 -22.35 -3.76
C THR A 41 10.61 -22.51 -2.87
N GLU A 42 10.21 -23.74 -2.60
CA GLU A 42 9.00 -24.06 -1.82
C GLU A 42 9.11 -23.55 -0.39
N ARG A 43 10.27 -23.75 0.26
CA ARG A 43 10.51 -23.22 1.60
C ARG A 43 10.48 -21.69 1.62
N LEU A 44 11.05 -21.03 0.60
CA LEU A 44 10.99 -19.57 0.50
C LEU A 44 9.56 -19.05 0.30
N LEU A 45 8.72 -19.80 -0.42
CA LEU A 45 7.31 -19.48 -0.60
C LEU A 45 6.52 -19.65 0.71
N GLN A 46 6.78 -20.74 1.45
CA GLN A 46 6.16 -21.01 2.75
C GLN A 46 6.49 -19.94 3.81
N LEU A 47 7.63 -19.26 3.68
CA LEU A 47 7.99 -18.14 4.55
C LEU A 47 7.19 -16.86 4.23
N GLY A 48 6.40 -16.82 3.16
CA GLY A 48 5.62 -15.64 2.76
C GLY A 48 6.49 -14.45 2.33
N VAL A 49 7.74 -14.69 1.94
CA VAL A 49 8.72 -13.61 1.64
C VAL A 49 8.42 -12.91 0.31
N ARG A 50 7.66 -13.57 -0.56
CA ARG A 50 7.18 -13.00 -1.83
C ARG A 50 5.79 -13.51 -2.15
N ASN A 51 5.03 -12.69 -2.85
CA ASN A 51 3.80 -13.13 -3.50
C ASN A 51 4.13 -13.77 -4.85
N THR A 52 3.33 -14.75 -5.27
CA THR A 52 3.35 -15.30 -6.62
C THR A 52 2.75 -14.32 -7.63
N LEU A 53 3.02 -14.53 -8.91
CA LEU A 53 2.44 -13.73 -9.98
C LEU A 53 0.90 -13.81 -9.96
N ASP A 54 0.33 -14.98 -9.72
CA ASP A 54 -1.12 -15.16 -9.67
C ASP A 54 -1.74 -14.43 -8.48
N GLU A 55 -1.12 -14.48 -7.30
CA GLU A 55 -1.56 -13.68 -6.13
C GLU A 55 -1.49 -12.17 -6.41
N VAL A 56 -0.47 -11.71 -7.12
CA VAL A 56 -0.36 -10.30 -7.51
C VAL A 56 -1.44 -9.90 -8.51
N ILE A 57 -1.75 -10.78 -9.48
CA ILE A 57 -2.84 -10.57 -10.45
C ILE A 57 -4.18 -10.50 -9.70
N GLU A 58 -4.47 -11.48 -8.85
CA GLU A 58 -5.70 -11.55 -8.07
C GLU A 58 -5.86 -10.32 -7.17
N ALA A 59 -4.80 -9.91 -6.46
CA ALA A 59 -4.84 -8.73 -5.61
C ALA A 59 -5.15 -7.46 -6.42
N GLN A 60 -4.56 -7.33 -7.61
CA GLN A 60 -4.78 -6.19 -8.49
C GLN A 60 -6.19 -6.20 -9.10
N GLU A 61 -6.69 -7.35 -9.55
CA GLU A 61 -8.08 -7.50 -10.03
C GLU A 61 -9.07 -7.15 -8.93
N THR A 62 -8.88 -7.69 -7.72
CA THR A 62 -9.69 -7.40 -6.54
C THR A 62 -9.71 -5.89 -6.24
N ALA A 63 -8.55 -5.23 -6.29
CA ALA A 63 -8.46 -3.79 -6.09
C ALA A 63 -9.21 -2.99 -7.16
N GLN A 64 -9.16 -3.42 -8.43
CA GLN A 64 -9.91 -2.77 -9.51
C GLN A 64 -11.41 -2.95 -9.38
N ILE A 65 -11.87 -4.17 -9.04
CA ILE A 65 -13.29 -4.44 -8.82
C ILE A 65 -13.80 -3.62 -7.63
N SER A 66 -13.07 -3.59 -6.51
CA SER A 66 -13.40 -2.77 -5.34
C SER A 66 -13.49 -1.28 -5.70
N ARG A 67 -12.50 -0.76 -6.44
CA ARG A 67 -12.50 0.62 -6.92
C ARG A 67 -13.72 0.92 -7.79
N LEU A 68 -14.03 0.08 -8.78
CA LEU A 68 -15.18 0.27 -9.65
C LEU A 68 -16.51 0.20 -8.87
N SER A 69 -16.59 -0.71 -7.90
CA SER A 69 -17.77 -0.89 -7.03
C SER A 69 -18.11 0.38 -6.23
N SER A 70 -17.11 1.20 -5.89
CA SER A 70 -17.29 2.43 -5.11
C SER A 70 -18.07 3.54 -5.85
N THR A 71 -18.17 3.48 -7.18
CA THR A 71 -18.79 4.55 -7.99
C THR A 71 -20.03 4.07 -8.75
N PRO A 72 -21.06 4.91 -8.97
CA PRO A 72 -22.23 4.53 -9.78
C PRO A 72 -21.85 4.06 -11.19
N VAL A 73 -21.03 4.84 -11.89
CA VAL A 73 -20.55 4.50 -13.25
C VAL A 73 -19.73 3.21 -13.25
N GLY A 74 -18.86 3.01 -12.26
CA GLY A 74 -18.08 1.79 -12.15
C GLY A 74 -18.94 0.54 -11.92
N ARG A 75 -20.04 0.66 -11.17
CA ARG A 75 -21.02 -0.43 -11.01
C ARG A 75 -21.74 -0.78 -12.30
N GLU A 76 -22.08 0.22 -13.13
CA GLU A 76 -22.64 -0.02 -14.46
C GLU A 76 -21.66 -0.78 -15.36
N ILE A 77 -20.37 -0.39 -15.36
CA ILE A 77 -19.32 -1.10 -16.10
C ILE A 77 -19.20 -2.56 -15.63
N LEU A 78 -19.20 -2.81 -14.32
CA LEU A 78 -19.15 -4.16 -13.77
C LEU A 78 -20.36 -5.00 -14.18
N ALA A 79 -21.56 -4.40 -14.17
CA ALA A 79 -22.79 -5.07 -14.62
C ALA A 79 -22.72 -5.50 -16.09
N VAL A 80 -22.19 -4.64 -16.97
CA VAL A 80 -21.99 -4.97 -18.40
C VAL A 80 -21.00 -6.13 -18.58
N LEU A 81 -19.96 -6.20 -17.74
CA LEU A 81 -18.98 -7.29 -17.77
C LEU A 81 -19.47 -8.58 -17.08
N GLY A 82 -20.67 -8.59 -16.49
CA GLY A 82 -21.20 -9.72 -15.73
C GLY A 82 -20.46 -9.97 -14.41
N LEU A 83 -19.72 -8.97 -13.91
CA LEU A 83 -18.96 -9.04 -12.67
C LEU A 83 -19.78 -8.44 -11.51
N GLY A 84 -19.85 -9.18 -10.40
CA GLY A 84 -20.52 -8.69 -9.20
C GLY A 84 -19.68 -7.61 -8.50
N PRO A 85 -20.26 -6.45 -8.12
CA PRO A 85 -19.53 -5.46 -7.35
C PRO A 85 -19.14 -6.05 -5.99
N THR A 86 -17.91 -5.77 -5.56
CA THR A 86 -17.49 -6.02 -4.18
C THR A 86 -18.10 -4.91 -3.33
N VAL A 87 -19.37 -5.08 -2.96
CA VAL A 87 -20.05 -4.17 -2.03
C VAL A 87 -19.49 -4.44 -0.64
N VAL A 88 -18.30 -3.93 -0.35
CA VAL A 88 -17.98 -3.58 1.02
C VAL A 88 -18.67 -2.24 1.22
N GLU A 89 -19.89 -2.26 1.74
CA GLU A 89 -20.40 -1.04 2.35
C GLU A 89 -19.42 -0.70 3.47
N GLU A 90 -18.50 0.24 3.20
CA GLU A 90 -17.79 0.91 4.26
C GLU A 90 -18.89 1.48 5.16
N ARG A 91 -19.14 0.83 6.29
CA ARG A 91 -20.06 1.34 7.31
C ARG A 91 -19.48 2.67 7.77
N LYS A 92 -19.92 3.75 7.14
CA LYS A 92 -19.68 5.10 7.60
C LYS A 92 -20.47 5.27 8.88
N CYS A 93 -19.87 4.92 10.01
CA CYS A 93 -20.41 5.27 11.29
C CYS A 93 -20.08 6.74 11.57
N ALA A 94 -21.02 7.46 12.16
CA ALA A 94 -20.72 8.75 12.72
C ALA A 94 -19.71 8.55 13.85
N MET A 95 -18.55 9.21 13.76
CA MET A 95 -17.61 9.30 14.86
C MET A 95 -18.29 10.09 15.99
N SER A 96 -18.25 9.58 17.23
CA SER A 96 -18.79 10.30 18.38
C SER A 96 -18.06 11.63 18.57
N ASP A 97 -18.80 12.65 19.01
CA ASP A 97 -18.23 14.00 19.18
C ASP A 97 -17.04 13.99 20.16
N HIS A 98 -17.13 13.19 21.22
CA HIS A 98 -16.03 12.98 22.16
C HIS A 98 -14.76 12.45 21.48
N LEU A 99 -14.85 11.52 20.52
CA LEU A 99 -13.67 11.04 19.79
C LEU A 99 -13.14 12.11 18.83
N ARG A 100 -14.03 12.84 18.17
CA ARG A 100 -13.68 13.90 17.22
C ARG A 100 -12.89 15.02 17.90
N ASP A 101 -13.33 15.45 19.08
CA ASP A 101 -12.69 16.54 19.84
C ASP A 101 -11.30 16.15 20.36
N ASN A 102 -11.05 14.85 20.56
CA ASN A 102 -9.76 14.32 20.99
C ASN A 102 -8.78 14.06 19.84
N ILE A 103 -9.23 14.09 18.57
CA ILE A 103 -8.37 13.90 17.40
C ILE A 103 -8.02 15.27 16.80
N MET A 104 -6.79 15.72 17.05
CA MET A 104 -6.28 16.97 16.48
C MET A 104 -5.39 16.69 15.26
N VAL A 105 -5.82 17.18 14.08
CA VAL A 105 -5.02 17.12 12.85
C VAL A 105 -4.35 18.47 12.63
N ALA A 106 -3.03 18.52 12.79
CA ALA A 106 -2.26 19.72 12.51
C ALA A 106 -2.20 20.01 10.99
N PRO A 107 -2.19 21.28 10.57
CA PRO A 107 -2.07 21.63 9.17
C PRO A 107 -0.75 21.14 8.57
N PHE A 108 -0.78 20.82 7.27
CA PHE A 108 0.40 20.36 6.55
C PHE A 108 1.52 21.42 6.60
N PRO A 109 2.76 21.04 6.95
CA PRO A 109 3.88 21.95 6.98
C PRO A 109 4.13 22.62 5.63
N LYS A 110 4.15 23.95 5.60
CA LYS A 110 4.57 24.72 4.42
C LYS A 110 6.08 24.98 4.47
N ASN A 111 6.75 25.02 3.31
CA ASN A 111 8.16 25.39 3.16
C ASN A 111 9.16 24.51 3.97
N VAL A 112 8.98 23.18 3.90
CA VAL A 112 9.83 22.19 4.62
C VAL A 112 10.62 21.27 3.67
N HIS A 113 11.00 21.78 2.49
CA HIS A 113 11.81 21.02 1.52
C HIS A 113 13.05 20.40 2.18
N PRO A 114 13.35 19.09 1.98
CA PRO A 114 14.43 18.39 2.67
C PRO A 114 15.80 19.07 2.55
N GLN A 115 16.17 19.50 1.34
CA GLN A 115 17.48 20.10 1.05
C GLN A 115 17.51 21.61 1.36
N HIS A 116 16.59 22.40 0.79
CA HIS A 116 16.60 23.87 0.92
C HIS A 116 16.13 24.42 2.28
N ASN A 117 15.38 23.65 3.08
CA ASN A 117 14.79 24.15 4.34
C ASN A 117 15.24 23.34 5.57
N ALA A 118 16.47 22.82 5.56
CA ALA A 118 17.01 21.98 6.64
C ALA A 118 16.89 22.62 8.04
N GLY A 119 17.18 23.93 8.16
CA GLY A 119 17.06 24.65 9.43
C GLY A 119 15.61 24.70 9.96
N ARG A 120 14.63 24.95 9.09
CA ARG A 120 13.20 24.96 9.46
C ARG A 120 12.72 23.56 9.86
N ARG A 121 13.18 22.52 9.17
CA ARG A 121 12.90 21.12 9.54
C ARG A 121 13.43 20.80 10.94
N ARG A 122 14.67 21.20 11.24
CA ARG A 122 15.28 21.00 12.56
C ARG A 122 14.54 21.75 13.66
N ALA A 123 14.22 23.02 13.44
CA ALA A 123 13.45 23.83 14.39
C ALA A 123 12.06 23.21 14.67
N ARG A 124 11.37 22.73 13.62
CA ARG A 124 10.08 22.05 13.77
C ARG A 124 10.20 20.74 14.55
N ALA A 125 11.23 19.92 14.28
CA ALA A 125 11.47 18.70 15.04
C ALA A 125 11.70 18.98 16.54
N VAL A 126 12.49 20.01 16.86
CA VAL A 126 12.70 20.44 18.25
C VAL A 126 11.40 20.92 18.90
N ALA A 127 10.57 21.68 18.18
CA ALA A 127 9.29 22.15 18.68
C ALA A 127 8.31 20.99 18.96
N LEU A 128 8.21 20.03 18.05
CA LEU A 128 7.39 18.82 18.24
C LEU A 128 7.85 18.01 19.45
N LEU A 129 9.17 17.79 19.60
CA LEU A 129 9.71 17.08 20.75
C LEU A 129 9.44 17.80 22.08
N ARG A 130 9.48 19.14 22.10
CA ARG A 130 9.11 19.93 23.29
C ARG A 130 7.63 19.79 23.61
N GLN A 131 6.76 19.82 22.61
CA GLN A 131 5.32 19.68 22.77
C GLN A 131 4.93 18.30 23.31
N ILE A 132 5.54 17.23 22.80
CA ILE A 132 5.35 15.86 23.29
C ILE A 132 5.80 15.74 24.75
N LYS A 133 6.94 16.34 25.12
CA LYS A 133 7.42 16.35 26.51
C LYS A 133 6.50 17.12 27.46
N ALA A 134 5.88 18.20 26.99
CA ALA A 134 4.97 19.01 27.79
C ALA A 134 3.62 18.33 28.03
N SER A 135 3.18 17.48 27.09
CA SER A 135 1.89 16.77 27.15
C SER A 135 2.10 15.25 27.04
N PRO A 136 2.53 14.57 28.11
CA PRO A 136 2.91 13.15 28.07
C PRO A 136 1.75 12.19 27.75
N HIS A 137 0.51 12.64 27.90
CA HIS A 137 -0.69 11.87 27.54
C HIS A 137 -1.15 12.09 26.08
N THR A 138 -0.48 12.95 25.32
CA THR A 138 -0.81 13.23 23.92
C THR A 138 0.06 12.39 22.99
N VAL A 139 -0.58 11.54 22.17
CA VAL A 139 0.08 10.76 21.13
C VAL A 139 0.03 11.53 19.81
N SER A 140 1.18 11.80 19.22
CA SER A 140 1.28 12.43 17.90
C SER A 140 1.67 11.39 16.85
N PHE A 141 0.80 11.16 15.88
CA PHE A 141 1.12 10.37 14.69
C PHE A 141 1.72 11.30 13.64
N VAL A 142 2.98 11.07 13.30
CA VAL A 142 3.64 11.73 12.16
C VAL A 142 3.90 10.64 11.14
N ASP A 143 3.58 10.90 9.88
CA ASP A 143 3.92 10.00 8.78
C ASP A 143 5.45 9.97 8.65
N THR A 144 6.09 8.97 9.25
CA THR A 144 7.53 8.76 9.18
C THR A 144 7.83 7.91 7.95
N ALA A 145 7.99 8.57 6.81
CA ALA A 145 8.88 8.05 5.77
C ALA A 145 10.29 8.58 6.04
N GLN A 146 11.25 7.66 6.15
CA GLN A 146 12.68 7.90 6.41
C GLN A 146 13.30 8.96 5.49
#